data_AF-A0A1H7BJS0-F1
#
_entry.id   AF-A0A1H7BJS0-F1
#
_cell.length_a   1.000
_cell.length_b   1.000
_cell.length_c   1.000
_cell.angle_alpha   90.00
_cell.angle_beta   90.00
_cell.angle_gamma   90.00
#
_symmetry.space_group_name_H-M   'P 1'
#
loop_
_entity.id
_entity.type
_entity.pdbx_description
1 polymer ?
#
loop_
_entity_poly.entity_id
_entity_poly.type
_entity_poly.pdbx_seq_one_letter_code
_entity_poly.pdbx_strand_id
1 'polypeptide(L)'
;MARRSRRDEPADDLSVGELIDGPTQALTPLTRPAALAAPSDADPEATRDLSGPGAAVTGEQLPQASTRGPSLSKAAADDPDRKATGQPTSAPTARARVELSRMPAAGPLYRRALLNALPGLGGRRGDGVPAVELTVGGVAVDPERLADYDRVCGFRLADRLPATFPHVMGFPLALRLITAPEFPIPLTGVVHVGNRISVHRPVTVADRLDFTTWAENLRPHDRGRQVDVVLVGSVDGEEVWRGVSTYLGRQGTPGDGERRDRGERPAPPAATARWRVEPRVGTDYARVSGDHNPIHTSKLGARLLGFPGPIAHGMWSKARCLAALESRLPEAYTVDVAFKLPVPLPGTVAFNATTSGSGWDFSLHDQRGRPHLAGTIR
;
A
#
# COMPACT_ATOMS: atom_id res chain seq x y z
N MET A 1 44.72 11.62 -44.78
CA MET A 1 44.62 12.91 -44.06
C MET A 1 43.35 13.60 -44.55
N ALA A 2 42.41 14.12 -43.77
CA ALA A 2 42.30 14.33 -42.34
C ALA A 2 40.81 14.26 -41.96
N ARG A 3 40.54 13.71 -40.77
CA ARG A 3 39.24 13.71 -40.08
C ARG A 3 38.80 15.14 -39.78
N ARG A 4 37.53 15.47 -40.04
CA ARG A 4 36.83 16.55 -39.33
C ARG A 4 35.85 15.93 -38.33
N SER A 5 36.18 16.09 -37.04
CA SER A 5 35.35 15.67 -35.92
C SER A 5 34.06 16.50 -35.89
N ARG A 6 32.92 15.83 -35.95
CA ARG A 6 31.69 16.39 -35.39
C ARG A 6 31.79 16.25 -33.87
N ARG A 7 31.70 17.40 -33.19
CA ARG A 7 31.47 17.47 -31.74
C ARG A 7 30.12 16.81 -31.48
N ASP A 8 30.12 15.79 -30.63
CA ASP A 8 28.93 15.31 -29.96
C ASP A 8 28.46 16.42 -29.00
N GLU A 9 27.38 17.11 -29.37
CA GLU A 9 26.59 17.84 -28.39
C GLU A 9 25.74 16.82 -27.62
N PRO A 10 25.77 16.81 -26.28
CA PRO A 10 24.91 15.91 -25.52
C PRO A 10 23.46 16.38 -25.71
N ALA A 11 22.64 15.52 -26.33
CA ALA A 11 21.20 15.66 -26.30
C ALA A 11 20.76 15.70 -24.83
N ASP A 12 20.18 16.84 -24.44
CA ASP A 12 19.73 17.15 -23.09
C ASP A 12 18.47 16.31 -22.79
N ASP A 13 18.71 15.05 -22.46
CA ASP A 13 17.70 14.02 -22.23
C ASP A 13 17.19 14.14 -20.78
N LEU A 14 16.22 15.03 -20.56
CA LEU A 14 15.53 15.22 -19.28
C LEU A 14 14.70 13.96 -18.96
N SER A 15 15.37 12.97 -18.36
CA SER A 15 14.77 11.69 -18.01
C SER A 15 13.82 11.79 -16.81
N VAL A 16 12.85 10.87 -16.76
CA VAL A 16 12.02 10.48 -15.59
C VAL A 16 12.86 10.13 -14.34
N GLY A 17 14.20 10.23 -14.41
CA GLY A 17 15.19 9.95 -13.39
C GLY A 17 15.31 10.97 -12.24
N GLU A 18 14.60 12.11 -12.26
CA GLU A 18 14.71 13.14 -11.20
C GLU A 18 13.60 13.02 -10.13
N LEU A 19 12.81 11.95 -10.15
CA LEU A 19 11.39 12.01 -9.76
C LEU A 19 11.02 11.61 -8.32
N ILE A 20 11.91 11.10 -7.45
CA ILE A 20 11.53 10.66 -6.07
C ILE A 20 12.62 10.95 -5.00
N ASP A 21 13.14 12.18 -4.97
CA ASP A 21 13.86 12.71 -3.81
C ASP A 21 13.05 13.84 -3.15
N GLY A 22 12.37 13.46 -2.07
CA GLY A 22 11.57 14.24 -1.14
C GLY A 22 11.14 13.28 -0.02
N PRO A 23 10.96 13.73 1.24
CA PRO A 23 10.51 12.83 2.30
C PRO A 23 9.16 12.26 1.88
N THR A 24 9.09 10.96 1.61
CA THR A 24 7.84 10.22 1.72
C THR A 24 7.47 10.32 3.19
N GLN A 25 6.74 11.37 3.57
CA GLN A 25 6.37 11.61 4.95
C GLN A 25 5.64 10.36 5.46
N ALA A 26 6.02 9.94 6.66
CA ALA A 26 5.62 8.68 7.27
C ALA A 26 4.11 8.48 7.14
N LEU A 27 3.72 7.30 6.65
CA LEU A 27 2.35 6.81 6.69
C LEU A 27 1.84 6.94 8.13
N THR A 28 0.70 7.60 8.30
CA THR A 28 0.07 7.83 9.59
C THR A 28 0.03 6.53 10.40
N PRO A 29 0.54 6.50 11.65
CA PRO A 29 0.33 5.38 12.54
C PRO A 29 -1.18 5.19 12.77
N LEU A 30 -1.69 3.97 12.58
CA LEU A 30 -3.09 3.66 12.87
C LEU A 30 -3.32 3.59 14.38
N THR A 31 -4.29 4.36 14.87
CA THR A 31 -4.97 4.13 16.15
C THR A 31 -5.91 2.95 16.00
N ARG A 32 -5.75 1.91 16.83
CA ARG A 32 -6.75 0.85 16.97
C ARG A 32 -8.05 1.45 17.53
N PRO A 33 -9.24 1.14 16.98
CA PRO A 33 -10.46 1.34 17.75
C PRO A 33 -10.39 0.44 18.98
N ALA A 34 -10.52 1.02 20.16
CA ALA A 34 -10.60 0.30 21.42
C ALA A 34 -11.79 -0.67 21.34
N ALA A 35 -11.52 -1.97 21.40
CA ALA A 35 -12.54 -2.95 21.70
C ALA A 35 -13.11 -2.61 23.08
N LEU A 36 -14.44 -2.53 23.16
CA LEU A 36 -15.19 -2.40 24.40
C LEU A 36 -14.76 -3.52 25.34
N ALA A 37 -14.04 -3.15 26.41
CA ALA A 37 -13.68 -4.06 27.48
C ALA A 37 -14.94 -4.43 28.27
N ALA A 38 -15.33 -5.71 28.19
CA ALA A 38 -16.12 -6.34 29.25
C ALA A 38 -15.16 -6.82 30.35
N PRO A 39 -15.53 -6.71 31.64
CA PRO A 39 -14.63 -7.06 32.73
C PRO A 39 -14.45 -8.59 32.80
N SER A 40 -13.19 -9.03 32.84
CA SER A 40 -12.82 -10.42 33.15
C SER A 40 -12.41 -10.52 34.61
N ASP A 41 -13.24 -11.18 35.42
CA ASP A 41 -12.81 -11.85 36.64
C ASP A 41 -13.36 -13.29 36.56
N ALA A 42 -12.45 -14.28 36.52
CA ALA A 42 -12.53 -15.58 37.21
C ALA A 42 -11.75 -16.69 36.47
N ASP A 43 -10.98 -17.43 37.29
CA ASP A 43 -10.18 -18.63 37.03
C ASP A 43 -10.93 -19.80 36.35
N PRO A 44 -10.22 -20.71 35.65
CA PRO A 44 -10.80 -21.91 35.05
C PRO A 44 -10.58 -23.15 35.91
N GLU A 45 -11.64 -23.83 36.35
CA GLU A 45 -11.62 -25.29 36.54
C GLU A 45 -13.03 -25.87 36.79
N ALA A 46 -13.19 -27.13 36.39
CA ALA A 46 -14.29 -28.08 36.66
C ALA A 46 -15.46 -28.17 35.66
N THR A 47 -15.29 -29.13 34.75
CA THR A 47 -16.30 -29.91 34.02
C THR A 47 -17.43 -30.41 34.92
N ARG A 48 -18.71 -30.29 34.50
CA ARG A 48 -19.73 -31.38 34.51
C ARG A 48 -21.09 -30.93 33.99
N ASP A 49 -21.77 -31.89 33.37
CA ASP A 49 -23.06 -31.82 32.69
C ASP A 49 -24.20 -32.41 33.54
N LEU A 50 -25.43 -32.05 33.14
CA LEU A 50 -26.75 -32.68 33.30
C LEU A 50 -27.74 -32.24 34.41
N SER A 51 -28.92 -31.83 33.89
CA SER A 51 -30.31 -32.02 34.37
C SER A 51 -30.89 -31.07 35.45
N GLY A 52 -32.02 -30.40 35.11
CA GLY A 52 -32.82 -29.51 35.99
C GLY A 52 -33.83 -30.26 36.87
N PRO A 53 -35.04 -29.72 37.19
CA PRO A 53 -35.52 -28.32 37.29
C PRO A 53 -36.07 -27.97 38.70
N GLY A 54 -36.39 -26.69 38.98
CA GLY A 54 -37.42 -26.37 39.99
C GLY A 54 -37.24 -25.13 40.89
N ALA A 55 -38.28 -24.29 40.83
CA ALA A 55 -38.90 -23.52 41.92
C ALA A 55 -38.25 -22.24 42.49
N ALA A 56 -39.15 -21.25 42.63
CA ALA A 56 -39.00 -19.92 43.19
C ALA A 56 -38.73 -19.91 44.70
N VAL A 57 -38.28 -18.75 45.23
CA VAL A 57 -38.89 -18.01 46.36
C VAL A 57 -38.12 -16.69 46.59
N THR A 58 -38.91 -15.73 47.06
CA THR A 58 -38.77 -14.30 47.40
C THR A 58 -37.70 -13.90 48.42
N GLY A 59 -37.37 -12.59 48.45
CA GLY A 59 -37.22 -11.87 49.73
C GLY A 59 -36.03 -10.92 49.90
N GLU A 60 -36.29 -9.63 49.69
CA GLU A 60 -35.98 -8.51 50.60
C GLU A 60 -34.55 -8.09 51.03
N GLN A 61 -34.37 -6.77 50.88
CA GLN A 61 -33.86 -5.77 51.84
C GLN A 61 -32.34 -5.47 51.97
N LEU A 62 -32.05 -4.20 51.65
CA LEU A 62 -30.93 -3.36 52.09
C LEU A 62 -30.86 -3.25 53.63
N PRO A 63 -29.69 -2.85 54.17
CA PRO A 63 -29.64 -1.47 54.69
C PRO A 63 -28.32 -0.71 54.43
N GLN A 64 -28.45 0.60 54.63
CA GLN A 64 -27.45 1.67 54.55
C GLN A 64 -26.54 1.74 55.79
N ALA A 65 -25.33 2.30 55.64
CA ALA A 65 -24.63 3.24 56.55
C ALA A 65 -23.25 3.59 55.92
N SER A 66 -22.97 4.80 55.44
CA SER A 66 -22.54 6.00 56.16
C SER A 66 -21.32 5.82 57.07
N THR A 67 -20.16 6.38 56.68
CA THR A 67 -19.29 7.20 57.56
C THR A 67 -18.23 8.00 56.77
N ARG A 68 -18.32 9.33 56.92
CA ARG A 68 -17.28 10.38 57.12
C ARG A 68 -15.84 10.21 56.60
N GLY A 69 -15.35 11.27 55.92
CA GLY A 69 -13.96 11.50 55.47
C GLY A 69 -12.95 11.85 56.60
N PRO A 70 -11.73 12.33 56.24
CA PRO A 70 -11.59 13.77 55.98
C PRO A 70 -10.62 14.18 54.85
N SER A 71 -10.78 15.45 54.49
CA SER A 71 -9.96 16.35 53.65
C SER A 71 -8.48 16.41 54.02
N LEU A 72 -7.60 16.54 53.01
CA LEU A 72 -6.42 17.43 53.05
C LEU A 72 -6.10 17.97 51.66
N SER A 73 -5.82 19.26 51.63
CA SER A 73 -5.51 20.13 50.50
C SER A 73 -4.01 20.19 50.18
N LYS A 74 -3.65 20.41 48.90
CA LYS A 74 -2.72 21.49 48.49
C LYS A 74 -2.59 21.62 46.97
N ALA A 75 -2.61 22.89 46.55
CA ALA A 75 -2.37 23.37 45.20
C ALA A 75 -0.87 23.56 44.90
N ALA A 76 -0.51 23.40 43.63
CA ALA A 76 0.60 24.04 42.92
C ALA A 76 0.29 23.86 41.41
N ALA A 77 -0.14 24.89 40.68
CA ALA A 77 0.63 26.00 40.11
C ALA A 77 0.64 25.82 38.57
N ASP A 78 -0.06 26.73 37.88
CA ASP A 78 -0.15 26.84 36.43
C ASP A 78 1.21 27.14 35.79
N ASP A 79 1.53 26.43 34.70
CA ASP A 79 2.62 26.75 33.78
C ASP A 79 2.02 27.13 32.41
N PRO A 80 2.03 28.41 32.01
CA PRO A 80 1.35 28.87 30.81
C PRO A 80 2.33 28.98 29.64
N ASP A 81 2.89 27.87 29.13
CA ASP A 81 3.63 27.93 27.84
C ASP A 81 3.82 26.60 27.08
N ARG A 82 2.80 25.73 27.10
CA ARG A 82 2.74 24.60 26.15
C ARG A 82 1.85 24.93 24.95
N LYS A 83 2.48 25.53 23.92
CA LYS A 83 1.93 25.50 22.54
C LYS A 83 1.84 24.04 22.09
N ALA A 84 0.67 23.44 22.31
CA ALA A 84 0.28 22.18 21.72
C ALA A 84 0.13 22.36 20.20
N THR A 85 1.14 21.94 19.45
CA THR A 85 1.02 21.67 18.01
C THR A 85 0.21 20.37 17.84
N GLY A 86 -1.10 20.47 18.09
CA GLY A 86 -2.04 19.42 17.76
C GLY A 86 -2.17 19.32 16.24
N GLN A 87 -1.57 18.28 15.65
CA GLN A 87 -1.96 17.83 14.31
C GLN A 87 -3.46 17.52 14.34
N PRO A 88 -4.26 18.05 13.40
CA PRO A 88 -5.67 17.70 13.34
C PRO A 88 -5.79 16.21 12.97
N THR A 89 -6.07 15.37 13.96
CA THR A 89 -6.57 14.01 13.71
C THR A 89 -7.96 14.15 13.11
N SER A 90 -8.06 14.03 11.79
CA SER A 90 -9.35 14.00 11.10
C SER A 90 -10.15 12.80 11.62
N ALA A 91 -11.29 13.06 12.26
CA ALA A 91 -12.27 12.02 12.57
C ALA A 91 -12.65 11.26 11.28
N PRO A 92 -12.95 9.94 11.35
CA PRO A 92 -13.36 9.20 10.17
C PRO A 92 -14.62 9.83 9.59
N THR A 93 -14.48 10.43 8.40
CA THR A 93 -15.63 10.90 7.62
C THR A 93 -16.53 9.69 7.37
N ALA A 94 -17.82 9.78 7.71
CA ALA A 94 -18.75 8.70 7.44
C ALA A 94 -18.73 8.38 5.93
N ARG A 95 -18.35 7.14 5.58
CA ARG A 95 -18.28 6.67 4.19
C ARG A 95 -19.54 5.87 3.89
N ALA A 96 -20.18 6.13 2.76
CA ALA A 96 -21.29 5.31 2.28
C ALA A 96 -20.74 3.96 1.78
N ARG A 97 -21.23 2.86 2.35
CA ARG A 97 -20.84 1.51 1.94
C ARG A 97 -21.61 1.09 0.69
N VAL A 98 -20.86 0.67 -0.33
CA VAL A 98 -21.39 0.13 -1.58
C VAL A 98 -20.94 -1.31 -1.73
N GLU A 99 -21.89 -2.24 -1.58
CA GLU A 99 -21.65 -3.66 -1.77
C GLU A 99 -21.79 -4.08 -3.23
N LEU A 100 -20.78 -4.79 -3.72
CA LEU A 100 -20.75 -5.35 -5.05
C LEU A 100 -20.90 -6.86 -4.97
N SER A 101 -21.77 -7.42 -5.81
CA SER A 101 -22.02 -8.86 -5.85
C SER A 101 -20.85 -9.70 -6.38
N ARG A 102 -19.87 -9.06 -7.04
CA ARG A 102 -18.66 -9.72 -7.55
C ARG A 102 -17.53 -8.71 -7.77
N MET A 103 -16.30 -9.23 -7.86
CA MET A 103 -15.12 -8.44 -8.21
C MET A 103 -15.31 -7.74 -9.58
N PRO A 104 -14.96 -6.45 -9.70
CA PRO A 104 -15.02 -5.76 -10.99
C PRO A 104 -14.11 -6.38 -12.05
N ALA A 105 -14.51 -6.33 -13.31
CA ALA A 105 -13.63 -6.68 -14.41
C ALA A 105 -12.66 -5.52 -14.68
N ALA A 106 -11.34 -5.77 -14.66
CA ALA A 106 -10.32 -4.74 -14.84
C ALA A 106 -10.32 -4.14 -16.27
N GLY A 107 -10.57 -4.95 -17.31
CA GLY A 107 -10.52 -4.52 -18.71
C GLY A 107 -11.41 -3.32 -19.06
N PRO A 108 -12.73 -3.36 -18.76
CA PRO A 108 -13.63 -2.22 -18.95
C PRO A 108 -13.19 -0.95 -18.20
N LEU A 109 -12.56 -1.09 -17.02
CA LEU A 109 -12.09 0.04 -16.21
C LEU A 109 -10.91 0.76 -16.88
N TYR A 110 -9.93 0.02 -17.40
CA TYR A 110 -8.83 0.60 -18.17
C TYR A 110 -9.32 1.29 -19.46
N ARG A 111 -10.30 0.69 -20.15
CA ARG A 111 -10.89 1.33 -21.34
C ARG A 111 -11.56 2.66 -20.99
N ARG A 112 -12.34 2.70 -19.90
CA ARG A 112 -12.98 3.93 -19.42
C ARG A 112 -11.94 4.98 -19.02
N ALA A 113 -10.90 4.58 -18.33
CA ALA A 113 -9.84 5.50 -17.92
C ALA A 113 -9.09 6.11 -19.13
N LEU A 114 -8.83 5.31 -20.16
CA LEU A 114 -8.23 5.78 -21.41
C LEU A 114 -9.14 6.76 -22.15
N LEU A 115 -10.45 6.51 -22.21
CA LEU A 115 -11.41 7.43 -22.82
C LEU A 115 -11.47 8.77 -22.07
N ASN A 116 -11.45 8.73 -20.74
CA ASN A 116 -11.44 9.92 -19.88
C ASN A 116 -10.09 10.68 -19.88
N ALA A 117 -9.04 10.10 -20.46
CA ALA A 117 -7.76 10.76 -20.67
C ALA A 117 -7.76 11.70 -21.88
N LEU A 118 -8.77 11.62 -22.76
CA LEU A 118 -8.88 12.45 -23.95
C LEU A 118 -9.28 13.90 -23.60
N PRO A 119 -8.67 14.91 -24.24
CA PRO A 119 -9.02 16.32 -24.04
C PRO A 119 -10.51 16.57 -24.24
N GLY A 120 -11.17 17.27 -23.31
CA GLY A 120 -12.58 17.67 -23.42
C GLY A 120 -13.62 16.65 -22.92
N LEU A 121 -13.22 15.40 -22.62
CA LEU A 121 -14.11 14.36 -22.07
C LEU A 121 -13.95 14.14 -20.55
N GLY A 122 -13.00 14.84 -19.92
CA GLY A 122 -12.78 14.77 -18.49
C GLY A 122 -13.79 15.62 -17.71
N GLY A 123 -14.61 14.99 -16.86
CA GLY A 123 -15.51 15.69 -15.93
C GLY A 123 -14.76 16.50 -14.86
N ARG A 124 -15.45 17.47 -14.24
CA ARG A 124 -14.98 18.18 -13.03
C ARG A 124 -14.66 17.14 -11.94
N ARG A 125 -13.43 17.17 -11.42
CA ARG A 125 -12.99 16.29 -10.33
C ARG A 125 -13.35 16.89 -8.97
N GLY A 126 -13.49 16.02 -7.98
CA GLY A 126 -13.72 16.45 -6.60
C GLY A 126 -12.48 17.12 -6.00
N ASP A 127 -12.73 18.04 -5.06
CA ASP A 127 -11.70 18.69 -4.25
C ASP A 127 -11.26 17.83 -3.04
N GLY A 128 -11.98 16.73 -2.77
CA GLY A 128 -11.74 15.79 -1.69
C GLY A 128 -11.70 14.33 -2.15
N VAL A 129 -11.48 13.41 -1.21
CA VAL A 129 -11.62 11.98 -1.46
C VAL A 129 -13.09 11.58 -1.56
N PRO A 130 -13.46 10.58 -2.38
CA PRO A 130 -14.81 10.04 -2.39
C PRO A 130 -15.23 9.55 -1.00
N ALA A 131 -16.39 9.99 -0.50
CA ALA A 131 -16.97 9.54 0.76
C ALA A 131 -17.67 8.17 0.61
N VAL A 132 -17.00 7.22 -0.05
CA VAL A 132 -17.53 5.88 -0.32
C VAL A 132 -16.50 4.82 0.08
N GLU A 133 -16.99 3.67 0.50
CA GLU A 133 -16.21 2.44 0.58
C GLU A 133 -16.87 1.38 -0.31
N LEU A 134 -16.06 0.67 -1.09
CA LEU A 134 -16.54 -0.43 -1.93
C LEU A 134 -16.20 -1.75 -1.24
N THR A 135 -17.15 -2.68 -1.21
CA THR A 135 -16.93 -4.01 -0.63
C THR A 135 -17.34 -5.12 -1.60
N VAL A 136 -16.64 -6.26 -1.54
CA VAL A 136 -16.96 -7.53 -2.22
C VAL A 136 -16.68 -8.66 -1.24
N GLY A 137 -17.67 -9.51 -0.99
CA GLY A 137 -17.51 -10.66 -0.10
C GLY A 137 -17.13 -11.97 -0.79
N GLY A 138 -16.58 -12.91 -0.03
CA GLY A 138 -16.46 -14.33 -0.39
C GLY A 138 -15.49 -14.65 -1.54
N VAL A 139 -14.47 -13.82 -1.74
CA VAL A 139 -13.51 -13.98 -2.84
C VAL A 139 -12.58 -15.16 -2.56
N ALA A 140 -12.76 -16.25 -3.32
CA ALA A 140 -11.89 -17.41 -3.27
C ALA A 140 -10.55 -17.14 -3.96
N VAL A 141 -9.50 -17.79 -3.44
CA VAL A 141 -8.18 -17.84 -4.08
C VAL A 141 -8.23 -18.80 -5.26
N ASP A 142 -7.70 -18.37 -6.39
CA ASP A 142 -7.47 -19.23 -7.56
C ASP A 142 -6.05 -19.83 -7.45
N PRO A 143 -5.90 -21.15 -7.21
CA PRO A 143 -4.59 -21.78 -7.03
C PRO A 143 -3.71 -21.71 -8.28
N GLU A 144 -4.29 -21.74 -9.48
CA GLU A 144 -3.52 -21.67 -10.73
C GLU A 144 -2.94 -20.27 -10.91
N ARG A 145 -3.78 -19.24 -10.67
CA ARG A 145 -3.33 -17.84 -10.69
C ARG A 145 -2.28 -17.56 -9.61
N LEU A 146 -2.42 -18.14 -8.42
CA LEU A 146 -1.42 -18.05 -7.36
C LEU A 146 -0.09 -18.68 -7.80
N ALA A 147 -0.13 -19.89 -8.36
CA ALA A 147 1.07 -20.57 -8.82
C ALA A 147 1.80 -19.79 -9.94
N ASP A 148 1.07 -19.20 -10.88
CA ASP A 148 1.65 -18.34 -11.91
C ASP A 148 2.22 -17.03 -11.33
N TYR A 149 1.54 -16.46 -10.33
CA TYR A 149 2.03 -15.29 -9.60
C TYR A 149 3.35 -15.59 -8.87
N ASP A 150 3.43 -16.73 -8.20
CA ASP A 150 4.63 -17.17 -7.50
C ASP A 150 5.78 -17.36 -8.46
N ARG A 151 5.55 -17.98 -9.63
CA ARG A 151 6.59 -18.16 -10.66
C ARG A 151 7.12 -16.83 -11.19
N VAL A 152 6.25 -15.87 -11.53
CA VAL A 152 6.70 -14.60 -12.14
C VAL A 152 7.38 -13.67 -11.13
N CYS A 153 6.98 -13.71 -9.86
CA CYS A 153 7.61 -12.96 -8.77
C CYS A 153 8.83 -13.71 -8.19
N GLY A 154 8.86 -15.03 -8.36
CA GLY A 154 9.86 -15.97 -7.85
C GLY A 154 9.71 -16.35 -6.38
N PHE A 155 8.48 -16.38 -5.87
CA PHE A 155 8.16 -17.05 -4.60
C PHE A 155 8.22 -18.57 -4.77
N ARG A 156 8.31 -19.29 -3.65
CA ARG A 156 8.08 -20.74 -3.63
C ARG A 156 6.57 -21.02 -3.75
N LEU A 157 6.22 -22.10 -4.45
CA LEU A 157 4.85 -22.62 -4.46
C LEU A 157 4.51 -23.18 -3.07
N ALA A 158 3.49 -22.62 -2.44
CA ALA A 158 3.00 -23.01 -1.13
C ALA A 158 1.52 -22.64 -0.95
N ASP A 159 0.86 -23.22 0.04
CA ASP A 159 -0.54 -22.88 0.37
C ASP A 159 -0.67 -21.49 1.00
N ARG A 160 0.42 -20.97 1.59
CA ARG A 160 0.47 -19.62 2.17
C ARG A 160 0.61 -18.59 1.05
N LEU A 161 -0.28 -17.60 1.03
CA LEU A 161 -0.23 -16.51 0.06
C LEU A 161 0.98 -15.60 0.34
N PRO A 162 1.73 -15.18 -0.69
CA PRO A 162 2.62 -14.04 -0.56
C PRO A 162 1.84 -12.81 -0.11
N ALA A 163 2.41 -11.98 0.76
CA ALA A 163 1.71 -10.78 1.27
C ALA A 163 1.28 -9.79 0.18
N THR A 164 1.87 -9.87 -1.00
CA THR A 164 1.53 -9.03 -2.15
C THR A 164 0.40 -9.61 -3.02
N PHE A 165 -0.01 -10.87 -2.80
CA PHE A 165 -1.07 -11.50 -3.59
C PHE A 165 -2.49 -11.03 -3.23
N PRO A 166 -2.87 -10.81 -1.94
CA PRO A 166 -4.17 -10.21 -1.63
C PRO A 166 -4.37 -8.82 -2.26
N HIS A 167 -3.30 -8.04 -2.41
CA HIS A 167 -3.34 -6.78 -3.18
C HIS A 167 -3.76 -7.03 -4.63
N VAL A 168 -3.20 -8.06 -5.27
CA VAL A 168 -3.56 -8.46 -6.65
C VAL A 168 -4.99 -8.97 -6.77
N MET A 169 -5.49 -9.68 -5.75
CA MET A 169 -6.87 -10.16 -5.72
C MET A 169 -7.87 -9.00 -5.60
N GLY A 170 -7.61 -8.03 -4.70
CA GLY A 170 -8.49 -6.88 -4.48
C GLY A 170 -8.23 -5.67 -5.40
N PHE A 171 -7.17 -5.69 -6.20
CA PHE A 171 -6.81 -4.58 -7.09
C PHE A 171 -7.95 -4.11 -8.02
N PRO A 172 -8.78 -4.98 -8.62
CA PRO A 172 -9.89 -4.51 -9.46
C PRO A 172 -10.92 -3.66 -8.70
N LEU A 173 -11.08 -3.89 -7.40
CA LEU A 173 -11.94 -3.09 -6.53
C LEU A 173 -11.33 -1.69 -6.31
N ALA A 174 -10.05 -1.62 -5.99
CA ALA A 174 -9.31 -0.36 -5.88
C ALA A 174 -9.29 0.42 -7.22
N LEU A 175 -9.11 -0.28 -8.34
CA LEU A 175 -9.15 0.32 -9.67
C LEU A 175 -10.52 0.92 -10.00
N ARG A 176 -11.61 0.27 -9.58
CA ARG A 176 -12.98 0.82 -9.72
C ARG A 176 -13.12 2.14 -8.96
N LEU A 177 -12.55 2.24 -7.77
CA LEU A 177 -12.54 3.47 -6.97
C LEU A 177 -11.71 4.56 -7.62
N ILE A 178 -10.48 4.25 -8.05
CA ILE A 178 -9.54 5.23 -8.64
C ILE A 178 -10.04 5.76 -10.00
N THR A 179 -10.82 4.96 -10.72
CA THR A 179 -11.40 5.36 -12.02
C THR A 179 -12.78 6.03 -11.90
N ALA A 180 -13.27 6.23 -10.68
CA ALA A 180 -14.52 6.96 -10.44
C ALA A 180 -14.35 8.46 -10.78
N PRO A 181 -15.38 9.12 -11.34
CA PRO A 181 -15.33 10.56 -11.66
C PRO A 181 -14.96 11.46 -10.48
N GLU A 182 -15.36 11.06 -9.27
CA GLU A 182 -15.17 11.80 -8.02
C GLU A 182 -13.73 11.68 -7.49
N PHE A 183 -12.92 10.76 -8.02
CA PHE A 183 -11.56 10.54 -7.56
C PHE A 183 -10.68 11.78 -7.85
N PRO A 184 -9.89 12.26 -6.88
CA PRO A 184 -9.25 13.58 -6.97
C PRO A 184 -8.05 13.65 -7.94
N ILE A 185 -7.59 12.51 -8.46
CA ILE A 185 -6.38 12.39 -9.28
C ILE A 185 -6.70 11.69 -10.61
N PRO A 186 -6.32 12.24 -11.78
CA PRO A 186 -6.43 11.53 -13.04
C PRO A 186 -5.64 10.22 -13.01
N LEU A 187 -6.19 9.14 -13.58
CA LEU A 187 -5.39 7.94 -13.84
C LEU A 187 -4.23 8.24 -14.80
N THR A 188 -4.42 9.15 -15.75
CA THR A 188 -3.35 9.62 -16.64
C THR A 188 -2.31 10.40 -15.85
N GLY A 189 -1.09 9.88 -15.77
CA GLY A 189 0.00 10.51 -15.02
C GLY A 189 -0.02 10.26 -13.51
N VAL A 190 -0.89 9.35 -13.03
CA VAL A 190 -0.77 8.86 -11.65
C VAL A 190 0.47 7.99 -11.52
N VAL A 191 1.21 8.19 -10.45
CA VAL A 191 2.40 7.39 -10.11
C VAL A 191 2.16 6.70 -8.78
N HIS A 192 2.36 5.39 -8.73
CA HIS A 192 2.35 4.64 -7.48
C HIS A 192 3.71 4.87 -6.80
N VAL A 193 3.73 5.65 -5.71
CA VAL A 193 4.98 6.11 -5.07
C VAL A 193 5.32 5.38 -3.78
N GLY A 194 4.35 4.71 -3.16
CA GLY A 194 4.60 3.91 -1.98
C GLY A 194 3.50 2.88 -1.71
N ASN A 195 3.86 1.80 -1.03
CA ASN A 195 2.93 0.74 -0.69
C ASN A 195 3.29 0.10 0.66
N ARG A 196 2.35 0.14 1.60
CA ARG A 196 2.48 -0.54 2.89
C ARG A 196 1.50 -1.69 2.99
N ILE A 197 1.99 -2.85 3.40
CA ILE A 197 1.16 -4.03 3.63
C ILE A 197 1.41 -4.52 5.05
N SER A 198 0.34 -4.71 5.81
CA SER A 198 0.36 -5.34 7.11
C SER A 198 -0.36 -6.69 7.01
N VAL A 199 0.34 -7.74 7.39
CA VAL A 199 -0.17 -9.11 7.52
C VAL A 199 -0.36 -9.37 9.00
N HIS A 200 -1.59 -9.64 9.43
CA HIS A 200 -1.90 -9.87 10.85
C HIS A 200 -1.83 -11.35 11.20
N ARG A 201 -2.14 -12.21 10.23
CA ARG A 201 -1.90 -13.66 10.28
C ARG A 201 -1.59 -14.18 8.88
N PRO A 202 -0.99 -15.37 8.75
CA PRO A 202 -0.87 -16.04 7.47
C PRO A 202 -2.24 -16.20 6.81
N VAL A 203 -2.32 -15.85 5.53
CA VAL A 203 -3.49 -16.12 4.67
C VAL A 203 -3.12 -17.29 3.77
N THR A 204 -4.06 -18.20 3.54
CA THR A 204 -3.87 -19.45 2.82
C THR A 204 -4.82 -19.57 1.63
N VAL A 205 -4.52 -20.48 0.71
CA VAL A 205 -5.33 -20.77 -0.47
C VAL A 205 -6.77 -21.22 -0.12
N ALA A 206 -6.98 -21.72 1.10
CA ALA A 206 -8.29 -22.13 1.60
C ALA A 206 -9.14 -20.97 2.13
N ASP A 207 -8.54 -19.83 2.47
CA ASP A 207 -9.28 -18.66 2.96
C ASP A 207 -10.19 -18.10 1.86
N ARG A 208 -11.37 -17.60 2.26
CA ARG A 208 -12.24 -16.77 1.41
C ARG A 208 -12.21 -15.36 1.96
N LEU A 209 -11.75 -14.41 1.15
CA LEU A 209 -11.49 -13.05 1.58
C LEU A 209 -12.68 -12.14 1.25
N ASP A 210 -13.09 -11.35 2.24
CA ASP A 210 -13.91 -10.18 2.02
C ASP A 210 -12.99 -8.97 1.82
N PHE A 211 -13.17 -8.25 0.72
CA PHE A 211 -12.39 -7.05 0.43
C PHE A 211 -13.21 -5.79 0.65
N THR A 212 -12.60 -4.80 1.31
CA THR A 212 -13.15 -3.44 1.44
C THR A 212 -12.08 -2.43 1.03
N THR A 213 -12.45 -1.43 0.23
CA THR A 213 -11.51 -0.38 -0.21
C THR A 213 -12.13 1.00 -0.14
N TRP A 214 -11.29 1.99 0.18
CA TRP A 214 -11.66 3.40 0.20
C TRP A 214 -10.42 4.27 -0.06
N ALA A 215 -10.65 5.56 -0.27
CA ALA A 215 -9.60 6.55 -0.41
C ALA A 215 -9.56 7.46 0.83
N GLU A 216 -8.37 7.85 1.24
CA GLU A 216 -8.16 8.78 2.35
C GLU A 216 -6.85 9.57 2.20
N ASN A 217 -6.62 10.49 3.15
CA ASN A 217 -5.35 11.21 3.27
C ASN A 217 -4.92 11.94 1.98
N LEU A 218 -5.87 12.61 1.31
CA LEU A 218 -5.55 13.52 0.21
C LEU A 218 -4.75 14.70 0.76
N ARG A 219 -3.53 14.87 0.25
CA ARG A 219 -2.57 15.85 0.77
C ARG A 219 -1.74 16.50 -0.33
N PRO A 220 -1.29 17.76 -0.14
CA PRO A 220 -0.32 18.39 -1.04
C PRO A 220 1.01 17.62 -1.10
N HIS A 221 1.71 17.77 -2.22
CA HIS A 221 3.07 17.28 -2.42
C HIS A 221 3.82 18.24 -3.35
N ASP A 222 5.13 18.37 -3.22
CA ASP A 222 5.97 19.27 -4.05
C ASP A 222 5.76 19.13 -5.57
N ARG A 223 5.22 17.98 -6.01
CA ARG A 223 4.96 17.64 -7.43
C ARG A 223 3.47 17.48 -7.79
N GLY A 224 2.56 17.87 -6.89
CA GLY A 224 1.11 17.77 -7.09
C GLY A 224 0.35 17.37 -5.84
N ARG A 225 -0.45 16.30 -5.91
CA ARG A 225 -1.24 15.81 -4.76
C ARG A 225 -1.08 14.31 -4.59
N GLN A 226 -1.02 13.86 -3.34
CA GLN A 226 -0.99 12.45 -2.98
C GLN A 226 -2.30 12.03 -2.35
N VAL A 227 -2.73 10.80 -2.62
CA VAL A 227 -3.88 10.16 -1.99
C VAL A 227 -3.53 8.72 -1.64
N ASP A 228 -4.04 8.24 -0.52
CA ASP A 228 -3.90 6.85 -0.12
C ASP A 228 -5.17 6.08 -0.49
N VAL A 229 -5.00 4.91 -1.09
CA VAL A 229 -6.07 3.95 -1.33
C VAL A 229 -5.83 2.77 -0.44
N VAL A 230 -6.74 2.57 0.51
CA VAL A 230 -6.69 1.48 1.46
C VAL A 230 -7.49 0.30 0.90
N LEU A 231 -6.95 -0.90 1.06
CA LEU A 231 -7.60 -2.16 0.75
C LEU A 231 -7.43 -3.08 1.97
N VAL A 232 -8.53 -3.53 2.53
CA VAL A 232 -8.58 -4.47 3.65
C VAL A 232 -9.06 -5.81 3.12
N GLY A 233 -8.40 -6.89 3.55
CA GLY A 233 -8.84 -8.27 3.38
C GLY A 233 -9.20 -8.85 4.74
N SER A 234 -10.42 -9.37 4.85
CA SER A 234 -10.95 -9.97 6.07
C SER A 234 -11.40 -11.41 5.84
N VAL A 235 -11.39 -12.21 6.90
CA VAL A 235 -11.96 -13.56 6.94
C VAL A 235 -12.84 -13.64 8.18
N ASP A 236 -14.09 -14.09 8.02
CA ASP A 236 -15.07 -14.18 9.11
C ASP A 236 -15.24 -12.88 9.92
N GLY A 237 -15.13 -11.73 9.23
CA GLY A 237 -15.24 -10.40 9.83
C GLY A 237 -13.95 -9.87 10.49
N GLU A 238 -12.90 -10.67 10.61
CA GLU A 238 -11.61 -10.25 11.15
C GLU A 238 -10.66 -9.75 10.06
N GLU A 239 -10.02 -8.60 10.27
CA GLU A 239 -8.97 -8.11 9.36
C GLU A 239 -7.72 -8.98 9.46
N VAL A 240 -7.38 -9.67 8.38
CA VAL A 240 -6.19 -10.54 8.30
C VAL A 240 -5.06 -9.90 7.51
N TRP A 241 -5.41 -8.94 6.65
CA TRP A 241 -4.50 -8.27 5.73
C TRP A 241 -4.96 -6.84 5.46
N ARG A 242 -4.02 -5.90 5.40
CA ARG A 242 -4.28 -4.51 5.00
C ARG A 242 -3.18 -3.99 4.10
N GLY A 243 -3.57 -3.41 2.97
CA GLY A 243 -2.70 -2.70 2.05
C GLY A 243 -3.08 -1.23 1.94
N VAL A 244 -2.07 -0.35 1.93
CA VAL A 244 -2.21 1.08 1.65
C VAL A 244 -1.33 1.41 0.46
N SER A 245 -1.95 1.87 -0.63
CA SER A 245 -1.24 2.28 -1.86
C SER A 245 -1.30 3.79 -1.99
N THR A 246 -0.14 4.44 -2.03
CA THR A 246 -0.04 5.90 -2.17
C THR A 246 0.17 6.28 -3.62
N TYR A 247 -0.75 7.08 -4.14
CA TYR A 247 -0.75 7.55 -5.52
C TYR A 247 -0.46 9.05 -5.59
N LEU A 248 0.48 9.44 -6.44
CA LEU A 248 0.82 10.82 -6.74
C LEU A 248 0.22 11.23 -8.08
N GLY A 249 -0.68 12.21 -8.06
CA GLY A 249 -1.18 12.90 -9.24
C GLY A 249 -0.33 14.12 -9.54
N ARG A 250 0.38 14.12 -10.67
CA ARG A 250 1.24 15.23 -11.05
C ARG A 250 0.41 16.46 -11.43
N GLN A 251 0.79 17.61 -10.90
CA GLN A 251 0.26 18.91 -11.29
C GLN A 251 1.46 19.83 -11.55
N GLY A 252 1.51 20.48 -12.72
CA GLY A 252 2.63 21.33 -13.16
C GLY A 252 3.38 20.81 -14.39
N THR A 253 4.02 21.74 -15.10
CA THR A 253 4.83 21.49 -16.31
C THR A 253 6.11 20.72 -15.95
N PRO A 254 6.60 19.78 -16.79
CA PRO A 254 7.92 19.17 -16.56
C PRO A 254 9.00 20.27 -16.49
N GLY A 255 9.57 20.49 -15.30
CA GLY A 255 10.63 21.50 -15.10
C GLY A 255 10.39 22.52 -13.98
N ASP A 256 9.17 22.60 -13.41
CA ASP A 256 8.84 23.61 -12.38
C ASP A 256 9.21 23.20 -10.94
N GLY A 257 9.90 22.06 -10.78
CA GLY A 257 10.53 21.71 -9.52
C GLY A 257 11.94 22.23 -9.52
N GLU A 258 12.30 23.09 -8.56
CA GLU A 258 13.70 23.40 -8.25
C GLU A 258 14.50 22.10 -8.24
N ARG A 259 15.53 22.01 -9.09
CA ARG A 259 16.51 20.93 -9.02
C ARG A 259 17.14 21.01 -7.63
N ARG A 260 16.63 20.23 -6.68
CA ARG A 260 17.30 20.05 -5.39
C ARG A 260 18.71 19.60 -5.70
N ASP A 261 19.67 20.37 -5.21
CA ASP A 261 21.08 20.04 -5.29
C ASP A 261 21.25 18.62 -4.75
N ARG A 262 21.75 17.74 -5.60
CA ARG A 262 21.98 16.35 -5.23
C ARG A 262 23.27 16.38 -4.44
N GLY A 263 23.16 16.76 -3.16
CA GLY A 263 24.21 16.53 -2.18
C GLY A 263 24.71 15.09 -2.30
N GLU A 264 25.97 14.87 -1.90
CA GLU A 264 26.67 13.60 -2.05
C GLU A 264 25.77 12.43 -1.64
N ARG A 265 25.30 11.67 -2.63
CA ARG A 265 24.39 10.55 -2.38
C ARG A 265 25.23 9.43 -1.77
N PRO A 266 24.87 8.90 -0.59
CA PRO A 266 25.61 7.77 -0.02
C PRO A 266 25.73 6.65 -1.04
N ALA A 267 26.89 6.00 -1.10
CA ALA A 267 27.08 4.85 -1.97
C ALA A 267 25.98 3.80 -1.69
N PRO A 268 25.44 3.15 -2.72
CA PRO A 268 24.43 2.12 -2.52
C PRO A 268 25.02 1.00 -1.64
N PRO A 269 24.22 0.37 -0.75
CA PRO A 269 24.66 -0.79 0.00
C PRO A 269 25.18 -1.90 -0.92
N ALA A 270 26.15 -2.68 -0.43
CA ALA A 270 26.69 -3.80 -1.19
C ALA A 270 25.58 -4.80 -1.57
N ALA A 271 25.51 -5.16 -2.85
CA ALA A 271 24.47 -6.07 -3.34
C ALA A 271 24.62 -7.46 -2.72
N THR A 272 23.56 -7.99 -2.12
CA THR A 272 23.47 -9.39 -1.67
C THR A 272 23.04 -10.32 -2.80
N ALA A 273 22.36 -9.79 -3.83
CA ALA A 273 22.05 -10.50 -5.06
C ALA A 273 21.99 -9.56 -6.26
N ARG A 274 22.15 -10.12 -7.47
CA ARG A 274 21.91 -9.43 -8.74
C ARG A 274 20.89 -10.21 -9.54
N TRP A 275 19.86 -9.53 -10.04
CA TRP A 275 18.79 -10.16 -10.81
C TRP A 275 18.73 -9.57 -12.20
N ARG A 276 18.71 -10.45 -13.20
CA ARG A 276 18.34 -10.09 -14.55
C ARG A 276 16.83 -10.00 -14.63
N VAL A 277 16.32 -8.89 -15.14
CA VAL A 277 14.89 -8.65 -15.33
C VAL A 277 14.61 -8.77 -16.82
N GLU A 278 13.90 -9.84 -17.17
CA GLU A 278 13.63 -10.19 -18.56
C GLU A 278 12.56 -9.28 -19.19
N PRO A 279 12.57 -9.06 -20.52
CA PRO A 279 11.58 -8.19 -21.18
C PRO A 279 10.13 -8.62 -20.93
N ARG A 280 9.89 -9.93 -20.79
CA ARG A 280 8.55 -10.52 -20.64
C ARG A 280 7.93 -10.33 -19.26
N VAL A 281 8.72 -9.92 -18.25
CA VAL A 281 8.24 -9.70 -16.88
C VAL A 281 7.04 -8.76 -16.85
N GLY A 282 7.07 -7.69 -17.65
CA GLY A 282 5.93 -6.75 -17.73
C GLY A 282 4.64 -7.43 -18.22
N THR A 283 4.68 -8.23 -19.29
CA THR A 283 3.49 -8.92 -19.80
C THR A 283 3.06 -10.10 -18.93
N ASP A 284 4.00 -10.84 -18.36
CA ASP A 284 3.69 -12.01 -17.53
C ASP A 284 3.10 -11.58 -16.18
N TYR A 285 3.64 -10.52 -15.57
CA TYR A 285 3.06 -9.95 -14.35
C TYR A 285 1.69 -9.30 -14.60
N ALA A 286 1.50 -8.62 -15.75
CA ALA A 286 0.20 -8.05 -16.10
C ALA A 286 -0.91 -9.12 -16.17
N ARG A 287 -0.61 -10.31 -16.72
CA ARG A 287 -1.55 -11.43 -16.82
C ARG A 287 -2.06 -11.89 -15.45
N VAL A 288 -1.17 -12.05 -14.48
CA VAL A 288 -1.53 -12.52 -13.14
C VAL A 288 -2.06 -11.41 -12.22
N SER A 289 -1.58 -10.17 -12.39
CA SER A 289 -1.97 -9.03 -11.55
C SER A 289 -3.27 -8.38 -11.99
N GLY A 290 -3.60 -8.47 -13.28
CA GLY A 290 -4.66 -7.67 -13.90
C GLY A 290 -4.22 -6.26 -14.28
N ASP A 291 -3.01 -5.82 -13.92
CA ASP A 291 -2.50 -4.49 -14.26
C ASP A 291 -1.89 -4.46 -15.68
N HIS A 292 -2.75 -4.14 -16.65
CA HIS A 292 -2.41 -4.10 -18.06
C HIS A 292 -1.99 -2.71 -18.55
N ASN A 293 -1.52 -1.84 -17.65
CA ASN A 293 -1.05 -0.50 -18.03
C ASN A 293 -0.01 -0.58 -19.18
N PRO A 294 -0.22 0.11 -20.33
CA PRO A 294 0.64 0.02 -21.50
C PRO A 294 2.13 0.35 -21.28
N ILE A 295 2.46 1.08 -20.20
CA ILE A 295 3.86 1.38 -19.83
C ILE A 295 4.66 0.12 -19.46
N HIS A 296 3.98 -0.98 -19.12
CA HIS A 296 4.61 -2.24 -18.75
C HIS A 296 4.58 -3.27 -19.88
N THR A 297 3.58 -3.20 -20.76
CA THR A 297 3.26 -4.28 -21.70
C THR A 297 3.62 -3.97 -23.14
N SER A 298 3.86 -2.70 -23.51
CA SER A 298 4.10 -2.33 -24.91
C SER A 298 5.14 -1.21 -25.07
N LYS A 299 6.01 -1.33 -26.08
CA LYS A 299 6.98 -0.26 -26.40
C LYS A 299 6.28 1.04 -26.82
N LEU A 300 5.21 0.94 -27.60
CA LEU A 300 4.46 2.10 -28.06
C LEU A 300 3.75 2.82 -26.92
N GLY A 301 3.06 2.07 -26.03
CA GLY A 301 2.39 2.64 -24.87
C GLY A 301 3.37 3.30 -23.89
N ALA A 302 4.52 2.67 -23.66
CA ALA A 302 5.60 3.26 -22.87
C ALA A 302 6.08 4.59 -23.47
N ARG A 303 6.34 4.65 -24.77
CA ARG A 303 6.78 5.87 -25.48
C ARG A 303 5.74 6.98 -25.43
N LEU A 304 4.46 6.65 -25.65
CA LEU A 304 3.36 7.61 -25.60
C LEU A 304 3.24 8.28 -24.22
N LEU A 305 3.69 7.58 -23.17
CA LEU A 305 3.64 8.05 -21.78
C LEU A 305 5.01 8.50 -21.25
N GLY A 306 5.98 8.75 -22.15
CA GLY A 306 7.26 9.39 -21.82
C GLY A 306 8.38 8.44 -21.38
N PHE A 307 8.26 7.14 -21.62
CA PHE A 307 9.31 6.15 -21.33
C PHE A 307 9.98 5.64 -22.62
N PRO A 308 11.31 5.48 -22.64
CA PRO A 308 12.02 5.00 -23.85
C PRO A 308 11.63 3.55 -24.23
N GLY A 309 11.15 2.77 -23.26
CA GLY A 309 10.64 1.42 -23.42
C GLY A 309 9.88 0.96 -22.17
N PRO A 310 9.37 -0.29 -22.17
CA PRO A 310 8.60 -0.81 -21.05
C PRO A 310 9.40 -0.83 -19.75
N ILE A 311 8.70 -0.65 -18.63
CA ILE A 311 9.26 -0.72 -17.28
C ILE A 311 8.58 -1.84 -16.49
N ALA A 312 9.26 -2.42 -15.50
CA ALA A 312 8.65 -3.40 -14.61
C ALA A 312 7.60 -2.73 -13.71
N HIS A 313 6.58 -3.47 -13.30
CA HIS A 313 5.61 -2.99 -12.30
C HIS A 313 6.31 -2.75 -10.96
N GLY A 314 5.94 -1.68 -10.27
CA GLY A 314 6.43 -1.43 -8.90
C GLY A 314 6.08 -2.58 -7.97
N MET A 315 4.84 -3.07 -8.03
CA MET A 315 4.39 -4.20 -7.22
C MET A 315 5.13 -5.51 -7.54
N TRP A 316 5.53 -5.75 -8.80
CA TRP A 316 6.41 -6.89 -9.12
C TRP A 316 7.77 -6.73 -8.43
N SER A 317 8.34 -5.52 -8.41
CA SER A 317 9.62 -5.26 -7.74
C SER A 317 9.52 -5.48 -6.22
N LYS A 318 8.43 -5.05 -5.59
CA LYS A 318 8.14 -5.32 -4.17
C LYS A 318 8.01 -6.83 -3.92
N ALA A 319 7.23 -7.52 -4.75
CA ALA A 319 7.01 -8.95 -4.66
C ALA A 319 8.32 -9.73 -4.80
N ARG A 320 9.15 -9.38 -5.79
CA ARG A 320 10.47 -10.00 -6.01
C ARG A 320 11.42 -9.84 -4.82
N CYS A 321 11.40 -8.67 -4.17
CA CYS A 321 12.17 -8.45 -2.93
C CYS A 321 11.67 -9.31 -1.77
N LEU A 322 10.35 -9.39 -1.58
CA LEU A 322 9.76 -10.22 -0.54
C LEU A 322 10.04 -11.71 -0.77
N ALA A 323 10.01 -12.17 -2.02
CA ALA A 323 10.34 -13.54 -2.38
C ALA A 323 11.78 -13.91 -1.95
N ALA A 324 12.72 -12.98 -2.07
CA ALA A 324 14.10 -13.18 -1.62
C ALA A 324 14.25 -13.29 -0.09
N LEU A 325 13.24 -12.84 0.67
CA LEU A 325 13.24 -12.85 2.14
C LEU A 325 12.21 -13.81 2.73
N GLU A 326 11.37 -14.46 1.92
CA GLU A 326 10.13 -15.14 2.35
C GLU A 326 10.33 -16.19 3.45
N SER A 327 11.47 -16.89 3.44
CA SER A 327 11.80 -17.95 4.41
C SER A 327 12.18 -17.41 5.79
N ARG A 328 12.35 -16.09 5.92
CA ARG A 328 12.78 -15.38 7.12
C ARG A 328 11.73 -14.42 7.66
N LEU A 329 10.55 -14.37 7.02
CA LEU A 329 9.47 -13.50 7.45
C LEU A 329 8.69 -14.17 8.59
N PRO A 330 8.34 -13.43 9.65
CA PRO A 330 7.44 -13.95 10.67
C PRO A 330 6.02 -14.10 10.11
N GLU A 331 5.12 -14.66 10.91
CA GLU A 331 3.74 -14.89 10.51
C GLU A 331 2.93 -13.59 10.36
N ALA A 332 3.23 -12.60 11.21
CA ALA A 332 2.67 -11.27 11.18
C ALA A 332 3.78 -10.24 11.03
N TYR A 333 3.63 -9.32 10.10
CA TYR A 333 4.63 -8.28 9.82
C TYR A 333 4.01 -7.14 9.02
N THR A 334 4.73 -6.02 8.99
CA THR A 334 4.45 -4.93 8.06
C THR A 334 5.62 -4.74 7.11
N VAL A 335 5.33 -4.70 5.80
CA VAL A 335 6.28 -4.31 4.75
C VAL A 335 5.88 -2.97 4.15
N ASP A 336 6.75 -1.98 4.32
CA ASP A 336 6.62 -0.63 3.77
C ASP A 336 7.63 -0.44 2.64
N VAL A 337 7.20 0.12 1.51
CA VAL A 337 8.10 0.43 0.39
C VAL A 337 7.84 1.81 -0.16
N ALA A 338 8.92 2.50 -0.51
CA ALA A 338 8.90 3.65 -1.40
C ALA A 338 9.45 3.20 -2.77
N PHE A 339 8.63 3.36 -3.81
CA PHE A 339 9.10 3.23 -5.19
C PHE A 339 9.92 4.47 -5.52
N LYS A 340 11.03 4.27 -6.23
CA LYS A 340 11.98 5.32 -6.65
C LYS A 340 12.01 5.38 -8.18
N LEU A 341 13.16 5.15 -8.81
CA LEU A 341 13.20 5.14 -10.27
C LEU A 341 12.53 3.90 -10.86
N PRO A 342 11.87 4.00 -12.02
CA PRO A 342 11.37 2.84 -12.74
C PRO A 342 12.48 1.84 -13.08
N VAL A 343 12.19 0.54 -13.04
CA VAL A 343 13.09 -0.52 -13.52
C VAL A 343 12.86 -0.72 -15.03
N PRO A 344 13.81 -0.37 -15.92
CA PRO A 344 13.64 -0.57 -17.36
C PRO A 344 13.66 -2.06 -17.74
N LEU A 345 12.96 -2.41 -18.82
CA LEU A 345 12.90 -3.77 -19.36
C LEU A 345 13.54 -3.86 -20.76
N PRO A 346 14.46 -4.82 -21.00
CA PRO A 346 15.15 -5.63 -19.98
C PRO A 346 16.12 -4.80 -19.13
N GLY A 347 16.51 -5.35 -17.99
CA GLY A 347 17.44 -4.68 -17.07
C GLY A 347 18.19 -5.64 -16.16
N THR A 348 19.11 -5.11 -15.36
CA THR A 348 19.73 -5.82 -14.24
C THR A 348 19.65 -4.95 -13.00
N VAL A 349 19.14 -5.51 -11.92
CA VAL A 349 19.00 -4.82 -10.64
C VAL A 349 19.86 -5.50 -9.57
N ALA A 350 20.43 -4.69 -8.69
CA ALA A 350 21.16 -5.11 -7.51
C ALA A 350 20.20 -5.04 -6.31
N PHE A 351 19.99 -6.18 -5.66
CA PHE A 351 19.23 -6.29 -4.43
C PHE A 351 20.17 -6.28 -3.23
N ASN A 352 19.79 -5.56 -2.19
CA ASN A 352 20.41 -5.61 -0.89
C ASN A 352 19.34 -5.80 0.18
N ALA A 353 19.68 -6.55 1.22
CA ALA A 353 18.89 -6.64 2.44
C ALA A 353 19.81 -6.81 3.65
N THR A 354 19.52 -6.07 4.72
CA THR A 354 20.25 -6.08 5.99
C THR A 354 19.25 -6.21 7.14
N THR A 355 19.60 -6.99 8.15
CA THR A 355 18.81 -7.10 9.39
C THR A 355 18.80 -5.77 10.14
N SER A 356 17.65 -5.36 10.67
CA SER A 356 17.45 -4.11 11.40
C SER A 356 16.49 -4.38 12.55
N GLY A 357 17.03 -4.56 13.76
CA GLY A 357 16.29 -5.10 14.90
C GLY A 357 15.75 -6.51 14.61
N SER A 358 14.45 -6.73 14.83
CA SER A 358 13.75 -7.97 14.46
C SER A 358 13.32 -8.02 12.99
N GLY A 359 13.60 -6.97 12.22
CA GLY A 359 13.13 -6.78 10.86
C GLY A 359 14.24 -6.70 9.81
N TRP A 360 13.88 -6.17 8.65
CA TRP A 360 14.78 -6.03 7.50
C TRP A 360 14.69 -4.63 6.90
N ASP A 361 15.83 -4.10 6.49
CA ASP A 361 15.90 -2.97 5.55
C ASP A 361 16.40 -3.52 4.22
N PHE A 362 15.73 -3.18 3.13
CA PHE A 362 16.05 -3.70 1.81
C PHE A 362 15.92 -2.65 0.71
N SER A 363 16.64 -2.85 -0.38
CA SER A 363 16.62 -1.92 -1.50
C SER A 363 16.93 -2.59 -2.83
N LEU A 364 16.48 -1.94 -3.91
CA LEU A 364 16.85 -2.25 -5.28
C LEU A 364 17.52 -1.05 -5.93
N HIS A 365 18.62 -1.31 -6.63
CA HIS A 365 19.38 -0.30 -7.38
C HIS A 365 19.72 -0.79 -8.78
N ASP A 366 20.03 0.13 -9.68
CA ASP A 366 20.70 -0.23 -10.94
C ASP A 366 22.21 -0.42 -10.75
N GLN A 367 22.91 -0.77 -11.84
CA GLN A 367 24.36 -0.97 -11.85
C GLN A 367 25.17 0.30 -11.54
N ARG A 368 24.54 1.49 -11.62
CA ARG A 368 25.14 2.79 -11.31
C ARG A 368 24.77 3.27 -9.90
N GLY A 369 24.08 2.45 -9.11
CA GLY A 369 23.67 2.78 -7.75
C GLY A 369 22.45 3.69 -7.65
N ARG A 370 21.69 3.89 -8.75
CA ARG A 370 20.45 4.67 -8.69
C ARG A 370 19.33 3.81 -8.11
N PRO A 371 18.55 4.32 -7.13
CA PRO A 371 17.57 3.50 -6.44
C PRO A 371 16.30 3.32 -7.27
N HIS A 372 15.78 2.10 -7.25
CA HIS A 372 14.48 1.71 -7.79
C HIS A 372 13.43 1.50 -6.70
N LEU A 373 13.85 0.98 -5.54
CA LEU A 373 12.98 0.69 -4.42
C LEU A 373 13.79 0.77 -3.13
N ALA A 374 13.19 1.34 -2.09
CA ALA A 374 13.64 1.20 -0.72
C ALA A 374 12.48 0.67 0.12
N GLY A 375 12.76 -0.25 1.03
CA GLY A 375 11.72 -0.86 1.85
C GLY A 375 12.20 -1.33 3.19
N THR A 376 11.24 -1.49 4.09
CA THR A 376 11.45 -1.99 5.44
C THR A 376 10.43 -3.09 5.73
N ILE A 377 10.84 -4.05 6.55
CA ILE A 377 9.98 -5.08 7.12
C ILE A 377 10.14 -4.99 8.63
N ARG A 378 9.02 -4.93 9.35
CA ARG A 378 8.98 -4.82 10.81
C ARG A 378 8.00 -5.80 11.40
#